data_AF-A0A7V7D4L3-F1
#
_entry.id   AF-A0A7V7D4L3-F1
#
_cell.length_a   1.000
_cell.length_b   1.000
_cell.length_c   1.000
_cell.angle_alpha   90.00
_cell.angle_beta   90.00
_cell.angle_gamma   90.00
#
_symmetry.space_group_name_H-M   'P 1'
#
loop_
_entity.id
_entity.type
_entity.pdbx_description
1 polymer ?
#
loop_
_entity_poly.entity_id
_entity_poly.type
_entity_poly.pdbx_seq_one_letter_code
_entity_poly.pdbx_strand_id
1 'polypeptide(L)'
;MDERYFASLAVRVTLAVALSALLSAGQAPGKDASAGTAIDRGKGRKTGQLTGQPPGWKRGKKQGWETELPPGWKTWDGAKRKQWEHGLDRARKAVRKHTEARLNASLRALEMAARKGVPLYDVENMAKAGLDNGLDPVDFDTLGKFVVGKVKAGVKGGELSNVIHQNLNRRRQQREMLREKMNQKNRQRYEEHNRLRKESKQKKQLGEPRKGKSLGRPVKEREKSSGQRRQTPTPRQKKAKRKRQ
;
A
#
# COMPACT_ATOMS: atom_id res chain seq x y z
N MET A 1 -0.95 -25.55 -22.43
CA MET A 1 -0.91 -24.95 -21.07
C MET A 1 0.19 -23.91 -21.09
N ASP A 2 -0.16 -22.63 -20.96
CA ASP A 2 0.72 -21.51 -21.31
C ASP A 2 1.72 -21.16 -20.22
N GLU A 3 3.01 -21.13 -20.58
CA GLU A 3 4.16 -20.76 -19.75
C GLU A 3 4.12 -19.32 -19.19
N ARG A 4 3.15 -18.50 -19.60
CA ARG A 4 3.00 -17.11 -19.15
C ARG A 4 2.42 -16.98 -17.73
N TYR A 5 1.89 -18.05 -17.15
CA TYR A 5 1.33 -18.03 -15.78
C TYR A 5 2.39 -18.24 -14.67
N PHE A 6 3.54 -18.83 -14.97
CA PHE A 6 4.59 -19.06 -13.98
C PHE A 6 5.37 -17.79 -13.61
N ALA A 7 5.49 -16.83 -14.53
CA ALA A 7 6.21 -15.57 -14.27
C ALA A 7 5.47 -14.63 -13.29
N SER A 8 4.14 -14.73 -13.16
CA SER A 8 3.35 -13.86 -12.28
C SER A 8 3.36 -14.31 -10.81
N LEU A 9 3.61 -15.60 -10.51
CA LEU A 9 3.73 -16.08 -9.13
C LEU A 9 5.14 -15.90 -8.59
N ALA A 10 6.17 -16.09 -9.42
CA ALA A 10 7.57 -15.95 -9.00
C ALA A 10 7.89 -14.53 -8.51
N VAL A 11 7.31 -13.48 -9.10
CA VAL A 11 7.55 -12.07 -8.70
C VAL A 11 6.93 -11.72 -7.35
N ARG A 12 5.93 -12.47 -6.86
CA ARG A 12 5.22 -12.14 -5.60
C ARG A 12 5.77 -12.88 -4.39
N VAL A 13 6.29 -14.10 -4.56
CA VAL A 13 6.89 -14.89 -3.47
C VAL A 13 8.26 -14.33 -3.06
N THR A 14 9.04 -13.75 -3.97
CA THR A 14 10.35 -13.18 -3.63
C THR A 14 10.26 -11.88 -2.80
N LEU A 15 9.12 -11.20 -2.80
CA LEU A 15 8.93 -9.97 -2.02
C LEU A 15 8.74 -10.26 -0.51
N ALA A 16 8.25 -11.46 -0.16
CA ALA A 16 7.97 -11.81 1.23
C ALA A 16 9.23 -12.25 2.02
N VAL A 17 10.21 -12.87 1.35
CA VAL A 17 11.44 -13.35 2.01
C VAL A 17 12.50 -12.25 2.12
N ALA A 18 12.52 -11.28 1.20
CA ALA A 18 13.51 -10.19 1.21
C ALA A 18 13.28 -9.12 2.30
N LEU A 19 12.09 -9.07 2.92
CA LEU A 19 11.81 -8.10 3.98
C LEU A 19 12.39 -8.48 5.35
N SER A 20 12.66 -9.77 5.61
CA SER A 20 13.27 -10.21 6.88
C SER A 20 14.74 -9.81 6.99
N ALA A 21 15.44 -9.61 5.87
CA ALA A 21 16.85 -9.19 5.85
C ALA A 21 17.04 -7.67 6.00
N LEU A 22 15.98 -6.86 5.90
CA LEU A 22 16.08 -5.39 6.01
C LEU A 22 15.93 -4.86 7.45
N LEU A 23 15.85 -5.75 8.43
CA LEU A 23 15.61 -5.42 9.85
C LEU A 23 16.91 -5.29 10.67
N SER A 24 18.11 -5.46 10.07
CA SER A 24 19.38 -5.52 10.82
C SER A 24 20.50 -4.58 10.36
N ALA A 25 20.18 -3.46 9.71
CA ALA A 25 21.20 -2.46 9.34
C ALA A 25 20.74 -1.04 9.66
N GLY A 26 20.56 -0.78 10.96
CA GLY A 26 20.53 0.55 11.53
C GLY A 26 21.78 0.77 12.37
N GLN A 27 22.81 1.40 11.79
CA GLN A 27 23.86 2.10 12.53
C GLN A 27 24.72 2.94 11.56
N ALA A 28 24.61 4.26 11.69
CA ALA A 28 25.69 5.23 11.47
C ALA A 28 26.40 5.45 12.84
N PRO A 29 27.60 6.08 13.00
CA PRO A 29 28.13 7.23 12.22
C PRO A 29 29.69 7.34 12.06
N GLY A 30 30.17 8.41 11.39
CA GLY A 30 31.57 8.94 11.42
C GLY A 30 32.15 9.22 10.01
N LYS A 31 32.19 10.45 9.48
CA LYS A 31 33.26 11.49 9.55
C LYS A 31 34.67 11.01 9.13
N ASP A 32 35.15 11.46 7.96
CA ASP A 32 36.33 12.34 7.76
C ASP A 32 36.68 12.52 6.26
N ALA A 33 37.62 13.42 5.98
CA ALA A 33 37.75 14.30 4.81
C ALA A 33 38.65 13.81 3.64
N SER A 34 38.58 14.60 2.53
CA SER A 34 39.65 14.86 1.52
C SER A 34 39.95 13.74 0.50
N ALA A 35 40.54 13.93 -0.69
CA ALA A 35 40.75 15.01 -1.67
C ALA A 35 41.53 14.36 -2.85
N GLY A 36 41.23 14.70 -4.12
CA GLY A 36 42.01 14.32 -5.33
C GLY A 36 42.10 12.79 -5.61
N THR A 37 42.39 12.24 -6.79
CA THR A 37 42.87 12.73 -8.09
C THR A 37 42.58 11.60 -9.12
N ALA A 38 42.60 11.95 -10.41
CA ALA A 38 42.27 11.15 -11.59
C ALA A 38 42.94 9.77 -11.76
N ILE A 39 42.27 8.83 -12.47
CA ILE A 39 42.77 7.77 -13.41
C ILE A 39 41.52 7.28 -14.21
N ASP A 40 41.30 7.57 -15.49
CA ASP A 40 41.86 7.00 -16.74
C ASP A 40 40.82 6.13 -17.49
N ARG A 41 40.93 6.15 -18.82
CA ARG A 41 40.00 5.68 -19.85
C ARG A 41 39.92 4.16 -19.90
N GLY A 42 38.71 3.61 -19.83
CA GLY A 42 38.41 2.21 -20.18
C GLY A 42 37.34 2.12 -21.26
N LYS A 43 37.75 2.11 -22.54
CA LYS A 43 36.93 1.69 -23.69
C LYS A 43 36.49 0.23 -23.49
N GLY A 44 35.19 -0.05 -23.50
CA GLY A 44 34.70 -1.42 -23.30
C GLY A 44 33.26 -1.67 -23.74
N ARG A 45 33.11 -1.92 -25.05
CA ARG A 45 32.11 -2.74 -25.77
C ARG A 45 30.66 -2.87 -25.26
N LYS A 46 29.76 -2.53 -26.20
CA LYS A 46 28.42 -3.09 -26.43
C LYS A 46 28.37 -4.60 -26.16
N THR A 47 27.45 -5.02 -25.28
CA THR A 47 26.57 -6.21 -25.41
C THR A 47 25.77 -6.37 -24.12
N GLY A 48 24.46 -6.58 -24.23
CA GLY A 48 23.69 -7.18 -23.13
C GLY A 48 22.33 -6.54 -22.88
N GLN A 49 21.32 -7.11 -23.53
CA GLN A 49 20.02 -7.46 -22.93
C GLN A 49 19.38 -6.46 -21.95
N LEU A 50 18.26 -5.89 -22.39
CA LEU A 50 17.25 -5.17 -21.59
C LEU A 50 16.57 -6.08 -20.53
N THR A 51 17.33 -6.75 -19.68
CA THR A 51 16.80 -7.23 -18.40
C THR A 51 16.96 -6.09 -17.41
N GLY A 52 15.92 -5.26 -17.28
CA GLY A 52 15.90 -4.03 -16.46
C GLY A 52 15.99 -4.25 -14.95
N GLN A 53 16.97 -5.02 -14.49
CA GLN A 53 17.33 -5.17 -13.09
C GLN A 53 18.81 -4.75 -12.92
N PRO A 54 19.11 -3.80 -12.03
CA PRO A 54 20.48 -3.35 -11.80
C PRO A 54 21.38 -4.52 -11.33
N PRO A 55 22.68 -4.46 -11.62
CA PRO A 55 23.67 -5.33 -10.99
C PRO A 55 23.48 -5.34 -9.46
N GLY A 56 23.55 -6.52 -8.84
CA GLY A 56 23.36 -6.66 -7.38
C GLY A 56 21.91 -6.81 -6.89
N TRP A 57 20.89 -6.61 -7.75
CA TRP A 57 19.46 -6.77 -7.42
C TRP A 57 19.13 -8.14 -6.79
N LYS A 58 19.66 -9.24 -7.34
CA LYS A 58 19.42 -10.60 -6.84
C LYS A 58 20.14 -10.92 -5.52
N ARG A 59 21.10 -10.10 -5.08
CA ARG A 59 21.96 -10.36 -3.92
C ARG A 59 21.73 -9.39 -2.76
N GLY A 60 20.76 -8.48 -2.87
CA GLY A 60 20.53 -7.42 -1.88
C GLY A 60 21.68 -6.43 -1.74
N LYS A 61 22.70 -6.49 -2.61
CA LYS A 61 23.84 -5.59 -2.61
C LYS A 61 23.50 -4.36 -3.44
N LYS A 62 23.55 -3.17 -2.84
CA LYS A 62 23.29 -1.86 -3.48
C LYS A 62 24.44 -1.39 -4.40
N GLN A 63 25.35 -2.28 -4.79
CA GLN A 63 26.46 -1.91 -5.69
C GLN A 63 25.89 -1.58 -7.08
N GLY A 64 26.10 -0.36 -7.56
CA GLY A 64 25.64 0.11 -8.88
C GLY A 64 24.31 0.87 -8.90
N TRP A 65 23.67 1.10 -7.75
CA TRP A 65 22.37 1.80 -7.68
C TRP A 65 22.52 3.33 -7.68
N GLU A 66 23.70 3.83 -7.33
CA GLU A 66 24.00 5.27 -7.29
C GLU A 66 23.98 5.92 -8.67
N THR A 67 24.11 5.11 -9.73
CA THR A 67 24.06 5.55 -11.13
C THR A 67 22.65 5.51 -11.74
N GLU A 68 21.67 4.88 -11.09
CA GLU A 68 20.27 4.80 -11.58
C GLU A 68 19.41 5.94 -10.99
N LEU A 69 19.89 7.16 -11.15
CA LEU A 69 19.14 8.36 -10.79
C LEU A 69 18.09 8.64 -11.87
N PRO A 70 16.94 9.26 -11.53
CA PRO A 70 15.90 9.54 -12.50
C PRO A 70 16.42 10.42 -13.64
N PRO A 71 15.84 10.31 -14.85
CA PRO A 71 16.28 11.10 -16.01
C PRO A 71 16.33 12.61 -15.68
N GLY A 72 17.46 13.23 -16.01
CA GLY A 72 17.70 14.65 -15.74
C GLY A 72 18.02 14.98 -14.28
N TRP A 73 18.33 14.01 -13.41
CA TRP A 73 18.68 14.28 -12.00
C TRP A 73 19.74 15.38 -11.83
N LYS A 74 20.79 15.36 -12.67
CA LYS A 74 21.87 16.37 -12.67
C LYS A 74 21.37 17.78 -13.03
N THR A 75 20.30 17.89 -13.81
CA THR A 75 19.69 19.17 -14.21
C THR A 75 18.52 19.58 -13.32
N TRP A 76 18.09 18.73 -12.38
CA TRP A 76 17.09 19.13 -11.39
C TRP A 76 17.68 20.13 -10.41
N ASP A 77 16.88 21.12 -10.05
CA ASP A 77 17.19 22.03 -8.94
C ASP A 77 17.16 21.29 -7.58
N GLY A 78 17.73 21.92 -6.56
CA GLY A 78 17.82 21.34 -5.21
C GLY A 78 16.45 21.06 -4.58
N ALA A 79 15.43 21.85 -4.91
CA ALA A 79 14.07 21.69 -4.37
C ALA A 79 13.39 20.44 -4.94
N LYS A 80 13.49 20.22 -6.25
CA LYS A 80 12.94 19.07 -6.96
C LYS A 80 13.63 17.77 -6.55
N ARG A 81 14.96 17.79 -6.34
CA ARG A 81 15.69 16.64 -5.77
C ARG A 81 15.19 16.29 -4.37
N LYS A 82 15.12 17.27 -3.46
CA LYS A 82 14.59 17.07 -2.10
C LYS A 82 13.15 16.56 -2.10
N GLN A 83 12.29 17.10 -2.97
CA GLN A 83 10.90 16.66 -3.09
C GLN A 83 10.82 15.20 -3.53
N TRP A 84 11.65 14.78 -4.50
CA TRP A 84 11.71 13.40 -4.95
C TRP A 84 12.24 12.46 -3.87
N GLU A 85 13.32 12.81 -3.19
CA GLU A 85 13.88 12.02 -2.07
C GLU A 85 12.85 11.85 -0.95
N HIS A 86 12.16 12.94 -0.58
CA HIS A 86 11.10 12.90 0.40
C HIS A 86 9.89 12.07 -0.07
N GLY A 87 9.57 12.11 -1.36
CA GLY A 87 8.56 11.24 -1.98
C GLY A 87 8.95 9.77 -1.90
N LEU A 88 10.22 9.44 -2.19
CA LEU A 88 10.76 8.09 -2.11
C LEU A 88 10.76 7.55 -0.69
N ASP A 89 11.17 8.36 0.29
CA ASP A 89 11.13 7.98 1.71
C ASP A 89 9.68 7.72 2.17
N ARG A 90 8.73 8.59 1.80
CA ARG A 90 7.30 8.37 2.07
C ARG A 90 6.78 7.08 1.43
N ALA A 91 7.12 6.82 0.18
CA ALA A 91 6.74 5.58 -0.52
C ALA A 91 7.32 4.34 0.17
N ARG A 92 8.61 4.37 0.55
CA ARG A 92 9.26 3.28 1.30
C ARG A 92 8.57 3.01 2.63
N LYS A 93 8.28 4.05 3.41
CA LYS A 93 7.57 3.95 4.68
C LYS A 93 6.16 3.40 4.50
N ALA A 94 5.44 3.82 3.47
CA ALA A 94 4.11 3.32 3.16
C ALA A 94 4.12 1.82 2.82
N VAL A 95 5.04 1.37 1.96
CA VAL A 95 5.21 -0.05 1.61
C VAL A 95 5.56 -0.89 2.84
N ARG A 96 6.49 -0.43 3.68
CA ARG A 96 6.85 -1.11 4.93
C ARG A 96 5.65 -1.25 5.87
N LYS A 97 4.96 -0.14 6.16
CA LYS A 97 3.78 -0.14 7.04
C LYS A 97 2.69 -1.08 6.53
N HIS A 98 2.44 -1.07 5.21
CA HIS A 98 1.46 -1.97 4.60
C HIS A 98 1.88 -3.45 4.76
N THR A 99 3.15 -3.74 4.52
CA THR A 99 3.68 -5.12 4.62
C THR A 99 3.70 -5.62 6.07
N GLU A 100 4.11 -4.78 7.01
CA GLU A 100 4.07 -5.08 8.45
C GLU A 100 2.65 -5.33 8.94
N ALA A 101 1.68 -4.48 8.55
CA ALA A 101 0.27 -4.68 8.92
C ALA A 101 -0.25 -6.03 8.42
N ARG A 102 0.14 -6.40 7.20
CA ARG A 102 -0.24 -7.67 6.57
C ARG A 102 0.41 -8.87 7.23
N LEU A 103 1.70 -8.79 7.52
CA LEU A 103 2.44 -9.84 8.24
C LEU A 103 1.85 -10.04 9.64
N ASN A 104 1.65 -8.96 10.40
CA ASN A 104 1.08 -9.02 11.74
C ASN A 104 -0.33 -9.63 11.74
N ALA A 105 -1.17 -9.30 10.75
CA ALA A 105 -2.49 -9.91 10.62
C ALA A 105 -2.41 -11.42 10.30
N SER A 106 -1.50 -11.83 9.42
CA SER A 106 -1.27 -13.24 9.12
C SER A 106 -0.81 -14.04 10.35
N LEU A 107 0.10 -13.49 11.14
CA LEU A 107 0.60 -14.11 12.38
C LEU A 107 -0.50 -14.22 13.44
N ARG A 108 -1.34 -13.19 13.61
CA ARG A 108 -2.51 -13.26 14.49
C ARG A 108 -3.52 -14.31 14.06
N ALA A 109 -3.78 -14.42 12.75
CA ALA A 109 -4.69 -15.43 12.22
C ALA A 109 -4.14 -16.85 12.42
N LEU A 110 -2.84 -17.04 12.23
CA LEU A 110 -2.12 -18.28 12.50
C LEU A 110 -2.26 -18.65 13.98
N GLU A 111 -1.90 -17.74 14.89
CA GLU A 111 -1.96 -17.96 16.34
C GLU A 111 -3.39 -18.28 16.79
N MET A 112 -4.38 -17.52 16.31
CA MET A 112 -5.79 -17.77 16.63
C MET A 112 -6.24 -19.15 16.16
N ALA A 113 -5.87 -19.58 14.96
CA ALA A 113 -6.26 -20.88 14.43
C ALA A 113 -5.56 -22.01 15.19
N ALA A 114 -4.27 -21.87 15.48
CA ALA A 114 -3.50 -22.84 16.28
C ALA A 114 -4.09 -23.02 17.68
N ARG A 115 -4.39 -21.91 18.38
CA ARG A 115 -5.03 -21.94 19.71
C ARG A 115 -6.41 -22.60 19.71
N LYS A 116 -7.06 -22.72 18.55
CA LYS A 116 -8.37 -23.37 18.39
C LYS A 116 -8.25 -24.83 17.91
N GLY A 117 -7.05 -25.40 17.95
CA GLY A 117 -6.80 -26.82 17.67
C GLY A 117 -6.58 -27.15 16.19
N VAL A 118 -6.37 -26.14 15.34
CA VAL A 118 -5.95 -26.40 13.95
C VAL A 118 -4.47 -26.83 13.95
N PRO A 119 -4.08 -27.90 13.24
CA PRO A 119 -2.69 -28.34 13.17
C PRO A 119 -1.75 -27.22 12.67
N LEU A 120 -0.56 -27.12 13.25
CA LEU A 120 0.43 -26.08 12.92
C LEU A 120 0.79 -26.04 11.42
N TYR A 121 0.90 -27.22 10.80
CA TYR A 121 1.16 -27.35 9.37
C TYR A 121 0.06 -26.70 8.52
N ASP A 122 -1.21 -26.91 8.87
CA ASP A 122 -2.35 -26.37 8.11
C ASP A 122 -2.48 -24.85 8.28
N VAL A 123 -2.25 -24.32 9.48
CA VAL A 123 -2.27 -22.86 9.72
C VAL A 123 -1.10 -22.14 9.08
N GLU A 124 0.08 -22.78 9.01
CA GLU A 124 1.23 -22.24 8.30
C GLU A 124 0.96 -22.15 6.80
N ASN A 125 0.44 -23.23 6.20
CA ASN A 125 0.07 -23.26 4.79
C ASN A 125 -1.04 -22.24 4.48
N MET A 126 -2.02 -22.09 5.37
CA MET A 126 -3.05 -21.04 5.27
C MET A 126 -2.41 -19.65 5.24
N ALA A 127 -1.49 -19.35 6.15
CA ALA A 127 -0.84 -18.04 6.24
C ALA A 127 0.01 -17.75 4.99
N LYS A 128 0.82 -18.73 4.54
CA LYS A 128 1.61 -18.65 3.30
C LYS A 128 0.73 -18.42 2.09
N ALA A 129 -0.27 -19.27 1.88
CA ALA A 129 -1.21 -19.14 0.76
C ALA A 129 -1.93 -17.79 0.79
N GLY A 130 -2.28 -17.29 1.97
CA GLY A 130 -2.88 -15.98 2.13
C GLY A 130 -1.97 -14.81 1.76
N LEU A 131 -0.69 -14.90 2.11
CA LEU A 131 0.35 -13.93 1.74
C LEU A 131 0.62 -13.96 0.23
N ASP A 132 0.67 -15.13 -0.39
CA ASP A 132 0.88 -15.27 -1.84
C ASP A 132 -0.30 -14.74 -2.65
N ASN A 133 -1.53 -14.92 -2.14
CA ASN A 133 -2.77 -14.49 -2.80
C ASN A 133 -3.12 -13.01 -2.61
N GLY A 134 -2.26 -12.21 -1.99
CA GLY A 134 -2.53 -10.78 -1.84
C GLY A 134 -3.65 -10.45 -0.83
N LEU A 135 -3.97 -11.31 0.14
CA LEU A 135 -4.97 -11.00 1.17
C LEU A 135 -4.63 -9.74 1.96
N ASP A 136 -5.62 -8.89 2.15
CA ASP A 136 -5.49 -7.72 3.01
C ASP A 136 -5.51 -8.13 4.49
N PRO A 137 -4.99 -7.28 5.41
CA PRO A 137 -4.98 -7.58 6.85
C PRO A 137 -6.35 -8.04 7.40
N VAL A 138 -7.44 -7.42 6.94
CA VAL A 138 -8.82 -7.73 7.37
C VAL A 138 -9.26 -9.13 6.94
N ASP A 139 -8.74 -9.63 5.82
CA ASP A 139 -9.17 -10.93 5.30
C ASP A 139 -8.54 -12.10 6.05
N PHE A 140 -7.38 -11.90 6.68
CA PHE A 140 -6.70 -12.93 7.47
C PHE A 140 -7.52 -13.35 8.67
N ASP A 141 -8.16 -12.42 9.38
CA ASP A 141 -9.07 -12.75 10.48
C ASP A 141 -10.25 -13.60 10.01
N THR A 142 -10.83 -13.23 8.87
CA THR A 142 -11.93 -13.97 8.26
C THR A 142 -11.49 -15.36 7.77
N LEU A 143 -10.25 -15.49 7.28
CA LEU A 143 -9.67 -16.76 6.88
C LEU A 143 -9.42 -17.67 8.08
N GLY A 144 -8.82 -17.16 9.15
CA GLY A 144 -8.58 -17.93 10.38
C GLY A 144 -9.88 -18.48 10.98
N LYS A 145 -10.95 -17.66 11.02
CA LYS A 145 -12.29 -18.12 11.44
C LYS A 145 -12.85 -19.22 10.54
N PHE A 146 -12.69 -19.08 9.23
CA PHE A 146 -13.14 -20.07 8.25
C PHE A 146 -12.44 -21.42 8.43
N VAL A 147 -11.11 -21.42 8.56
CA VAL A 147 -10.32 -22.66 8.77
C VAL A 147 -10.71 -23.38 10.04
N VAL A 148 -10.85 -22.63 11.14
CA VAL A 148 -11.33 -23.18 12.41
C VAL A 148 -12.70 -23.84 12.26
N GLY A 149 -13.63 -23.20 11.54
CA GLY A 149 -14.95 -23.77 11.27
C GLY A 149 -14.87 -25.08 10.48
N LYS A 150 -13.95 -25.17 9.51
CA LYS A 150 -13.74 -26.39 8.70
C LYS A 150 -13.13 -27.52 9.51
N VAL A 151 -12.14 -27.23 10.36
CA VAL A 151 -11.57 -28.24 11.26
C VAL A 151 -12.60 -28.76 12.26
N LYS A 152 -13.45 -27.88 12.82
CA LYS A 152 -14.56 -28.29 13.69
C LYS A 152 -15.58 -29.17 12.96
N ALA A 153 -15.75 -28.98 11.66
CA ALA A 153 -16.57 -29.83 10.81
C ALA A 153 -15.88 -31.15 10.40
N GLY A 154 -14.69 -31.43 10.92
CA GLY A 154 -13.94 -32.67 10.65
C GLY A 154 -13.03 -32.62 9.43
N VAL A 155 -12.99 -31.52 8.68
CA VAL A 155 -12.12 -31.37 7.50
C VAL A 155 -10.67 -31.19 7.95
N LYS A 156 -9.75 -32.04 7.49
CA LYS A 156 -8.35 -32.08 7.93
C LYS A 156 -7.39 -32.33 6.76
N GLY A 157 -6.10 -32.03 6.97
CA GLY A 157 -5.01 -32.40 6.05
C GLY A 157 -5.19 -31.83 4.64
N GLY A 158 -4.97 -32.67 3.62
CA GLY A 158 -5.03 -32.25 2.22
C GLY A 158 -6.38 -31.66 1.79
N GLU A 159 -7.49 -32.18 2.32
CA GLU A 159 -8.83 -31.65 2.04
C GLU A 159 -8.99 -30.23 2.59
N LEU A 160 -8.52 -29.98 3.81
CA LEU A 160 -8.55 -28.64 4.42
C LEU A 160 -7.75 -27.64 3.59
N SER A 161 -6.54 -28.04 3.15
CA SER A 161 -5.71 -27.22 2.26
C SER A 161 -6.45 -26.86 0.97
N ASN A 162 -7.06 -27.84 0.30
CA ASN A 162 -7.83 -27.62 -0.92
C ASN A 162 -8.99 -26.63 -0.70
N VAL A 163 -9.73 -26.80 0.39
CA VAL A 163 -10.83 -25.92 0.77
C VAL A 163 -10.34 -24.50 1.06
N ILE A 164 -9.18 -24.34 1.69
CA ILE A 164 -8.53 -23.03 1.89
C ILE A 164 -8.20 -22.39 0.54
N HIS A 165 -7.51 -23.10 -0.35
CA HIS A 165 -7.14 -22.58 -1.67
C HIS A 165 -8.35 -22.18 -2.52
N GLN A 166 -9.41 -23.00 -2.53
CA GLN A 166 -10.67 -22.66 -3.20
C GLN A 166 -11.31 -21.40 -2.61
N ASN A 167 -11.34 -21.28 -1.27
CA ASN A 167 -11.88 -20.09 -0.62
C ASN A 167 -11.09 -18.83 -1.00
N LEU A 168 -9.76 -18.92 -1.01
CA LEU A 168 -8.87 -17.82 -1.39
C LEU A 168 -9.06 -17.40 -2.85
N ASN A 169 -9.15 -18.36 -3.78
CA ASN A 169 -9.40 -18.10 -5.18
C ASN A 169 -10.77 -17.43 -5.39
N ARG A 170 -11.82 -17.93 -4.72
CA ARG A 170 -13.15 -17.33 -4.79
C ARG A 170 -13.15 -15.88 -4.29
N ARG A 171 -12.50 -15.60 -3.16
CA ARG A 171 -12.39 -14.23 -2.63
C ARG A 171 -11.60 -13.32 -3.57
N ARG A 172 -10.54 -13.84 -4.18
CA ARG A 172 -9.75 -13.10 -5.17
C ARG A 172 -10.62 -12.71 -6.37
N GLN A 173 -11.36 -13.66 -6.94
CA GLN A 173 -12.27 -13.40 -8.07
C GLN A 173 -13.35 -12.37 -7.69
N GLN A 174 -13.94 -12.46 -6.50
CA GLN A 174 -14.92 -11.49 -6.03
C GLN A 174 -14.35 -10.07 -5.95
N ARG A 175 -13.11 -9.91 -5.45
CA ARG A 175 -12.44 -8.60 -5.42
C ARG A 175 -12.15 -8.07 -6.81
N GLU A 176 -11.75 -8.93 -7.73
CA GLU A 176 -11.48 -8.57 -9.11
C GLU A 176 -12.75 -8.06 -9.80
N MET A 177 -13.86 -8.79 -9.69
CA MET A 177 -15.17 -8.35 -10.20
C MET A 177 -15.63 -7.02 -9.58
N LEU A 178 -15.44 -6.83 -8.27
CA LEU A 178 -15.79 -5.57 -7.61
C LEU A 178 -14.93 -4.41 -8.10
N ARG A 179 -13.63 -4.63 -8.32
CA ARG A 179 -12.73 -3.63 -8.89
C ARG A 179 -13.14 -3.27 -10.31
N GLU A 180 -13.45 -4.26 -11.15
CA GLU A 180 -13.94 -4.03 -12.51
C GLU A 180 -15.24 -3.24 -12.52
N LYS A 181 -16.22 -3.61 -11.68
CA LYS A 181 -17.48 -2.89 -11.55
C LYS A 181 -17.29 -1.45 -11.09
N MET A 182 -16.39 -1.20 -10.14
CA MET A 182 -16.04 0.17 -9.73
C MET A 182 -15.35 0.94 -10.86
N ASN A 183 -14.41 0.32 -11.58
CA ASN A 183 -13.72 0.95 -12.69
C ASN A 183 -14.68 1.31 -13.83
N GLN A 184 -15.61 0.43 -14.16
CA GLN A 184 -16.65 0.66 -15.16
C GLN A 184 -17.56 1.81 -14.73
N LYS A 185 -18.02 1.82 -13.47
CA LYS A 185 -18.81 2.93 -12.93
C LYS A 185 -18.05 4.27 -12.97
N ASN A 186 -16.76 4.25 -12.66
CA ASN A 186 -15.92 5.45 -12.73
C ASN A 186 -15.74 5.92 -14.18
N ARG A 187 -15.58 5.00 -15.14
CA ARG A 187 -15.53 5.33 -16.57
C ARG A 187 -16.84 5.97 -17.05
N GLN A 188 -17.98 5.38 -16.68
CA GLN A 188 -19.30 5.94 -17.00
C GLN A 188 -19.47 7.36 -16.44
N ARG A 189 -19.09 7.58 -15.18
CA ARG A 189 -19.12 8.92 -14.56
C ARG A 189 -18.23 9.92 -15.29
N TYR A 190 -17.05 9.48 -15.74
CA TYR A 190 -16.13 10.32 -16.50
C TYR A 190 -16.70 10.69 -17.88
N GLU A 191 -17.28 9.73 -18.59
CA GLU A 191 -17.93 9.93 -19.88
C GLU A 191 -19.15 10.84 -19.76
N GLU A 192 -20.01 10.62 -18.76
CA GLU A 192 -21.16 11.46 -18.44
C GLU A 192 -20.73 12.89 -18.13
N HIS A 193 -19.73 13.07 -17.26
CA HIS A 193 -19.17 14.38 -16.95
C HIS A 193 -18.64 15.09 -18.20
N ASN A 194 -17.93 14.37 -19.08
CA ASN A 194 -17.44 14.93 -20.34
C ASN A 194 -18.56 15.28 -21.31
N ARG A 195 -19.63 14.47 -21.37
CA ARG A 195 -20.81 14.76 -22.18
C ARG A 195 -21.50 16.03 -21.71
N LEU A 196 -21.80 16.16 -20.42
CA LEU A 196 -22.39 17.37 -19.83
C LEU A 196 -21.52 18.61 -20.07
N ARG A 197 -20.19 18.45 -20.02
CA ARG A 197 -19.24 19.52 -20.34
C ARG A 197 -19.28 19.95 -21.81
N LYS A 198 -19.54 19.04 -22.75
CA LYS A 198 -19.70 19.38 -24.18
C LYS A 198 -21.06 20.04 -24.43
N GLU A 199 -22.13 19.50 -23.87
CA GLU A 199 -23.49 20.05 -24.01
C GLU A 199 -23.57 21.47 -23.43
N SER A 200 -22.98 21.72 -22.26
CA SER A 200 -22.92 23.07 -21.67
C SER A 200 -22.12 24.06 -22.52
N LYS A 201 -21.07 23.63 -23.22
CA LYS A 201 -20.34 24.47 -24.18
C LYS A 201 -21.19 24.79 -25.41
N GLN A 202 -21.91 23.81 -25.96
CA GLN A 202 -22.82 24.01 -27.10
C GLN A 202 -23.97 24.96 -26.76
N LYS A 203 -24.64 24.77 -25.61
CA LYS A 203 -25.71 25.68 -25.15
C LYS A 203 -25.24 27.11 -24.97
N LYS A 204 -23.99 27.30 -24.52
CA LYS A 204 -23.36 28.63 -24.41
C LYS A 204 -23.10 29.27 -25.79
N GLN A 205 -22.83 28.48 -26.82
CA GLN A 205 -22.63 28.96 -28.19
C GLN A 205 -23.95 29.26 -28.92
N LEU A 206 -25.02 28.52 -28.61
CA LEU A 206 -26.38 28.71 -29.14
C LEU A 206 -27.14 29.89 -28.53
N GLY A 207 -26.51 30.67 -27.64
CA GLY A 207 -27.11 31.89 -27.09
C GLY A 207 -28.33 31.66 -26.20
N GLU A 208 -28.53 30.45 -25.66
CA GLU A 208 -29.65 30.20 -24.73
C GLU A 208 -29.52 31.15 -23.52
N PRO A 209 -30.53 32.01 -23.25
CA PRO A 209 -30.49 32.91 -22.11
C PRO A 209 -30.42 32.08 -20.84
N ARG A 210 -29.38 32.34 -20.03
CA ARG A 210 -29.30 31.81 -18.66
C ARG A 210 -30.57 32.25 -17.93
N LYS A 211 -31.57 31.38 -17.82
CA LYS A 211 -32.73 31.62 -16.95
C LYS A 211 -32.18 31.92 -15.56
N GLY A 212 -32.30 33.19 -15.17
CA GLY A 212 -31.78 33.71 -13.93
C GLY A 212 -32.36 32.95 -12.76
N LYS A 213 -31.54 32.11 -12.13
CA LYS A 213 -31.72 31.78 -10.71
C LYS A 213 -30.87 32.77 -9.92
N SER A 214 -31.38 34.00 -9.78
CA SER A 214 -31.10 34.81 -8.59
C SER A 214 -31.80 34.15 -7.41
N LEU A 215 -31.24 33.04 -6.93
CA LEU A 215 -31.56 32.58 -5.59
C LEU A 215 -30.85 33.56 -4.67
N GLY A 216 -31.63 34.53 -4.17
CA GLY A 216 -31.20 35.42 -3.10
C GLY A 216 -30.55 34.58 -2.01
N ARG A 217 -29.31 34.93 -1.66
CA ARG A 217 -28.72 34.46 -0.42
C ARG A 217 -29.68 34.89 0.70
N PRO A 218 -30.27 33.98 1.49
CA PRO A 218 -30.84 34.40 2.76
C PRO A 218 -29.69 34.96 3.59
N VAL A 219 -29.73 36.27 3.81
CA VAL A 219 -28.90 36.96 4.80
C VAL A 219 -29.28 36.33 6.13
N LYS A 220 -28.43 35.44 6.64
CA LYS A 220 -28.52 34.98 8.02
C LYS A 220 -28.26 36.20 8.89
N GLU A 221 -29.32 36.78 9.43
CA GLU A 221 -29.26 37.69 10.55
C GLU A 221 -28.41 37.06 11.64
N ARG A 222 -27.34 37.78 11.95
CA ARG A 222 -26.37 37.43 12.96
C ARG A 222 -26.95 37.87 14.29
N GLU A 223 -27.87 37.08 14.85
CA GLU A 223 -28.25 37.25 16.25
C GLU A 223 -27.02 37.01 17.13
N LYS A 224 -26.60 38.09 17.78
CA LYS A 224 -25.60 38.08 18.85
C LYS A 224 -26.22 37.41 20.07
N SER A 225 -26.22 36.07 20.09
CA SER A 225 -26.43 35.32 21.33
C SER A 225 -25.11 35.21 22.09
N SER A 226 -25.04 35.95 23.18
CA SER A 226 -23.98 35.93 24.19
C SER A 226 -23.95 34.57 24.91
N GLY A 227 -23.30 33.58 24.30
CA GLY A 227 -23.00 32.31 24.91
C GLY A 227 -21.75 32.39 25.79
N GLN A 228 -21.94 32.37 27.12
CA GLN A 228 -20.91 32.23 28.13
C GLN A 228 -19.89 31.14 27.77
N ARG A 229 -18.64 31.56 27.66
CA ARG A 229 -17.46 30.72 27.41
C ARG A 229 -17.20 29.84 28.64
N ARG A 230 -17.81 28.64 28.69
CA ARG A 230 -17.39 27.60 29.64
C ARG A 230 -15.96 27.20 29.30
N GLN A 231 -15.01 27.61 30.14
CA GLN A 231 -13.63 27.18 30.09
C GLN A 231 -13.60 25.68 30.39
N THR A 232 -13.23 24.87 29.41
CA THR A 232 -12.86 23.46 29.65
C THR A 232 -11.44 23.45 30.20
N PRO A 233 -11.20 22.89 31.40
CA PRO A 233 -9.85 22.77 31.93
C PRO A 233 -9.07 21.72 31.13
N THR A 234 -7.93 22.14 30.59
CA THR A 234 -6.92 21.28 29.97
C THR A 234 -6.45 20.17 30.92
N PRO A 235 -6.13 18.96 30.40
CA PRO A 235 -5.81 17.75 31.18
C PRO A 235 -4.39 17.76 31.79
N ARG A 236 -3.99 18.85 32.47
CA ARG A 236 -2.66 18.95 33.12
C ARG A 236 -2.71 19.12 34.64
N GLN A 237 -3.88 18.97 35.29
CA GLN A 237 -4.02 19.11 36.76
C GLN A 237 -4.57 17.89 37.51
N LYS A 238 -4.73 16.72 36.88
CA LYS A 238 -5.21 15.51 37.60
C LYS A 238 -4.14 14.74 38.40
N LYS A 239 -2.91 15.25 38.56
CA LYS A 239 -1.82 14.54 39.27
C LYS A 239 -1.50 15.02 40.69
N ALA A 240 -2.28 15.92 41.28
CA ALA A 240 -1.96 16.47 42.62
C ALA A 240 -2.92 16.06 43.76
N LYS A 241 -3.87 15.12 43.56
CA LYS A 241 -4.86 14.77 44.60
C LYS A 241 -4.93 13.28 44.95
N ARG A 242 -3.79 12.58 44.89
CA ARG A 242 -3.61 11.23 45.46
C ARG A 242 -2.36 11.20 46.35
N LYS A 243 -2.34 12.06 47.36
CA LYS A 243 -1.56 11.89 48.59
C LYS A 243 -2.38 12.56 49.68
N ARG A 244 -2.64 11.82 50.76
CA ARG A 244 -3.56 12.13 51.88
C ARG A 244 -4.99 11.68 51.64
N GLN A 245 -5.19 10.36 51.72
CA GLN A 245 -5.98 9.71 52.77
C GLN A 245 -5.63 8.22 52.73
#